data_AF-A0A955SPW5-F1
#
_entry.id   AF-A0A955SPW5-F1
#
_cell.length_a   1.000
_cell.length_b   1.000
_cell.length_c   1.000
_cell.angle_alpha   90.00
_cell.angle_beta   90.00
_cell.angle_gamma   90.00
#
_symmetry.space_group_name_H-M   'P 1'
#
loop_
_entity.id
_entity.type
_entity.pdbx_description
1 polymer ?
#
loop_
_entity_poly.entity_id
_entity_poly.type
_entity_poly.pdbx_seq_one_letter_code
_entity_poly.pdbx_strand_id
1 'polypeptide(L)'
;MPFTVLNPTRYLHSLTIALLFYSAPTLATERIDFHIDLSTVTSGYEGGMCWVHPRAGILPRETPTVILTTQELFVGGSDFYLGLHTFRTENLGKSWEGPIPEPGLARAIHPSGTEAVAADFTPQWHAHSGKLLGTGHTINYEGLKILRNCPIHPVYAVYNEDNERWDPWKILDLPEIP
;
A
#
# COMPACT_ATOMS: atom_id res chain seq x y z
N MET A 1 -18.91 37.83 -76.74
CA MET A 1 -20.33 38.24 -76.68
C MET A 1 -21.18 36.98 -76.76
N PRO A 2 -22.27 36.79 -75.99
CA PRO A 2 -22.84 37.63 -74.94
C PRO A 2 -22.87 36.96 -73.55
N PHE A 3 -23.19 37.81 -72.57
CA PHE A 3 -23.59 37.50 -71.20
C PHE A 3 -24.95 36.80 -71.17
N THR A 4 -25.15 35.89 -70.21
CA THR A 4 -26.47 35.68 -69.62
C THR A 4 -26.33 35.71 -68.10
N VAL A 5 -26.92 36.74 -67.53
CA VAL A 5 -27.14 36.95 -66.09
C VAL A 5 -28.25 36.00 -65.64
N LEU A 6 -28.05 35.27 -64.55
CA LEU A 6 -29.15 34.74 -63.75
C LEU A 6 -28.98 35.20 -62.29
N ASN A 7 -30.00 35.94 -61.87
CA ASN A 7 -30.21 36.53 -60.55
C ASN A 7 -30.89 35.48 -59.63
N PRO A 8 -31.12 35.77 -58.34
CA PRO A 8 -30.81 34.89 -57.23
C PRO A 8 -32.03 34.05 -56.82
N THR A 9 -31.81 32.87 -56.25
CA THR A 9 -32.88 32.19 -55.51
C THR A 9 -32.31 31.66 -54.21
N ARG A 10 -32.75 32.32 -53.13
CA ARG A 10 -32.48 31.98 -51.74
C ARG A 10 -32.98 30.57 -51.48
N TYR A 11 -32.07 29.63 -51.25
CA TYR A 11 -32.40 28.39 -50.57
C TYR A 11 -32.18 28.59 -49.07
N LEU A 12 -33.28 28.81 -48.33
CA LEU A 12 -33.28 28.60 -46.89
C LEU A 12 -33.11 27.09 -46.65
N HIS A 13 -31.89 26.65 -46.39
CA HIS A 13 -31.68 25.34 -45.78
C HIS A 13 -31.96 25.48 -44.29
N SER A 14 -33.15 25.02 -43.88
CA SER A 14 -33.50 24.86 -42.48
C SER A 14 -32.57 23.80 -41.88
N LEU A 15 -31.57 24.26 -41.11
CA LEU A 15 -30.66 23.40 -40.38
C LEU A 15 -31.39 22.87 -39.13
N THR A 16 -32.01 21.70 -39.24
CA THR A 16 -32.58 21.03 -38.07
C THR A 16 -31.42 20.40 -37.29
N ILE A 17 -30.93 21.12 -36.27
CA ILE A 17 -29.96 20.58 -35.31
C ILE A 17 -30.74 19.62 -34.39
N ALA A 18 -30.59 18.32 -34.64
CA ALA A 18 -31.03 17.31 -33.68
C ALA A 18 -30.07 17.32 -32.48
N LEU A 19 -30.46 17.99 -31.40
CA LEU A 19 -29.78 17.85 -30.11
C LEU A 19 -30.00 16.42 -29.60
N LEU A 20 -29.01 15.55 -29.82
CA LEU A 20 -28.87 14.29 -29.10
C LEU A 20 -28.49 14.63 -27.66
N PHE A 21 -29.48 14.59 -26.75
CA PHE A 21 -29.24 14.63 -25.32
C PHE A 21 -28.52 13.34 -24.92
N TYR A 22 -27.20 13.41 -24.77
CA TYR A 22 -26.41 12.34 -24.18
C TYR A 22 -26.68 12.37 -22.66
N SER A 23 -27.66 11.56 -22.20
CA SER A 23 -27.81 11.30 -20.77
C SER A 23 -26.59 10.54 -20.30
N ALA A 24 -25.67 11.23 -19.62
CA ALA A 24 -24.63 10.56 -18.85
C ALA A 24 -25.31 9.65 -17.82
N PRO A 25 -24.94 8.37 -17.71
CA PRO A 25 -25.48 7.51 -16.68
C PRO A 25 -25.07 8.10 -15.32
N THR A 26 -26.07 8.44 -14.51
CA THR A 26 -25.86 8.79 -13.11
C THR A 26 -25.40 7.51 -12.42
N LEU A 27 -24.12 7.40 -12.07
CA LEU A 27 -23.69 6.34 -11.16
C LEU A 27 -24.39 6.62 -9.83
N ALA A 28 -25.36 5.77 -9.49
CA ALA A 28 -25.92 5.78 -8.15
C ALA A 28 -24.82 5.31 -7.20
N THR A 29 -24.33 6.21 -6.33
CA THR A 29 -23.48 5.83 -5.22
C THR A 29 -24.35 5.03 -4.25
N GLU A 30 -24.22 3.71 -4.29
CA GLU A 30 -24.84 2.83 -3.30
C GLU A 30 -24.28 3.21 -1.92
N ARG A 31 -25.18 3.63 -1.02
CA ARG A 31 -24.80 3.94 0.36
C ARG A 31 -24.70 2.63 1.10
N ILE A 32 -23.48 2.17 1.32
CA ILE A 32 -23.21 0.98 2.13
C ILE A 32 -23.38 1.39 3.60
N ASP A 33 -24.29 0.72 4.31
CA ASP A 33 -24.39 0.81 5.76
C ASP A 33 -23.20 0.07 6.39
N PHE A 34 -22.53 0.69 7.35
CA PHE A 34 -21.40 0.09 8.04
C PHE A 34 -21.51 0.28 9.55
N HIS A 35 -20.89 -0.65 10.28
CA HIS A 35 -20.70 -0.57 11.71
C HIS A 35 -19.19 -0.45 11.99
N ILE A 36 -18.81 0.43 12.92
CA ILE A 36 -17.42 0.61 13.34
C ILE A 36 -17.30 0.06 14.75
N ASP A 37 -16.46 -0.95 14.91
CA ASP A 37 -16.04 -1.51 16.19
C ASP A 37 -14.59 -1.14 16.48
N LEU A 38 -14.29 -0.87 17.75
CA LEU A 38 -12.93 -0.71 18.24
C LEU A 38 -12.52 -1.97 19.00
N SER A 39 -11.45 -2.62 18.55
CA SER A 39 -10.83 -3.74 19.25
C SER A 39 -9.32 -3.54 19.36
N THR A 40 -8.73 -4.12 20.39
CA THR A 40 -7.27 -4.10 20.62
C THR A 40 -6.68 -5.43 20.17
N VAL A 41 -5.78 -5.41 19.18
CA VAL A 41 -5.06 -6.61 18.72
C VAL A 41 -4.05 -7.08 19.76
N THR A 42 -3.25 -6.14 20.28
CA THR A 42 -2.28 -6.36 21.36
C THR A 42 -1.99 -5.03 22.07
N SER A 43 -1.46 -5.10 23.28
CA SER A 43 -0.93 -3.95 24.02
C SER A 43 0.37 -4.35 24.70
N GLY A 44 1.34 -3.43 24.75
CA GLY A 44 2.63 -3.71 25.38
C GLY A 44 3.55 -2.50 25.38
N TYR A 45 4.10 -2.21 26.56
CA TYR A 45 5.25 -1.32 26.75
C TYR A 45 6.08 -1.89 27.91
N GLU A 46 7.25 -2.45 27.62
CA GLU A 46 8.09 -3.09 28.63
C GLU A 46 9.57 -2.84 28.36
N GLY A 47 10.32 -2.39 29.37
CA GLY A 47 11.77 -2.18 29.21
C GLY A 47 12.17 -1.15 28.15
N GLY A 48 11.25 -0.24 27.78
CA GLY A 48 11.44 0.70 26.67
C GLY A 48 11.11 0.13 25.29
N MET A 49 10.57 -1.08 25.22
CA MET A 49 10.08 -1.71 23.99
C MET A 49 8.60 -1.41 23.79
N CYS A 50 8.20 -1.07 22.56
CA CYS A 50 6.80 -0.91 22.19
C CYS A 50 6.51 -1.35 20.76
N TRP A 51 5.24 -1.46 20.40
CA TRP A 51 4.78 -1.80 19.05
C TRP A 51 4.43 -0.53 18.27
N VAL A 52 4.95 -0.41 17.05
CA VAL A 52 4.73 0.74 16.16
C VAL A 52 4.44 0.31 14.73
N HIS A 53 4.00 1.27 13.92
CA HIS A 53 3.69 1.09 12.50
C HIS A 53 2.69 -0.04 12.18
N PRO A 54 1.55 -0.15 12.90
CA PRO A 54 0.52 -1.11 12.51
C PRO A 54 -0.07 -0.73 11.15
N ARG A 55 0.14 -1.59 10.15
CA ARG A 55 -0.40 -1.43 8.78
C ARG A 55 -1.00 -2.76 8.35
N ALA A 56 -2.19 -2.72 7.75
CA ALA A 56 -2.91 -3.93 7.36
C ALA A 56 -3.16 -3.98 5.86
N GLY A 57 -3.03 -5.18 5.31
CA GLY A 57 -3.45 -5.53 3.95
C GLY A 57 -4.41 -6.71 3.97
N ILE A 58 -5.17 -6.84 2.89
CA ILE A 58 -6.26 -7.81 2.80
C ILE A 58 -5.97 -8.76 1.64
N LEU A 59 -6.04 -10.06 1.91
CA LEU A 59 -6.12 -11.10 0.88
C LEU A 59 -7.61 -11.29 0.53
N PRO A 60 -8.03 -11.02 -0.72
CA PRO A 60 -9.43 -11.14 -1.11
C PRO A 60 -9.81 -12.62 -1.28
N ARG A 61 -10.53 -13.14 -0.29
CA ARG A 61 -11.10 -14.50 -0.24
C ARG A 61 -12.59 -14.38 0.10
N GLU A 62 -13.33 -15.49 0.06
CA GLU A 62 -14.76 -15.49 0.45
C GLU A 62 -14.96 -14.91 1.86
N THR A 63 -14.14 -15.37 2.82
CA THR A 63 -13.87 -14.63 4.06
C THR A 63 -12.48 -14.00 3.95
N PRO A 64 -12.35 -12.67 3.91
CA PRO A 64 -11.06 -12.02 3.77
C PRO A 64 -10.09 -12.38 4.90
N THR A 65 -8.85 -12.70 4.53
CA THR A 65 -7.74 -12.80 5.48
C THR A 65 -7.07 -11.44 5.58
N VAL A 66 -6.93 -10.92 6.80
CA VAL A 66 -6.21 -9.65 7.04
C VAL A 66 -4.84 -9.96 7.62
N ILE A 67 -3.82 -9.38 6.99
CA ILE A 67 -2.42 -9.46 7.40
C ILE A 67 -2.04 -8.08 7.92
N LEU A 68 -1.84 -7.96 9.23
CA LEU A 68 -1.40 -6.73 9.90
C LEU A 68 0.09 -6.85 10.21
N THR A 69 0.91 -6.01 9.59
CA THR A 69 2.32 -5.87 9.96
C THR A 69 2.49 -4.84 11.06
N THR A 70 3.39 -5.11 11.98
CA THR A 70 3.81 -4.19 13.04
C THR A 70 5.30 -4.38 13.30
N GLN A 71 5.91 -3.46 14.05
CA GLN A 71 7.34 -3.47 14.31
C GLN A 71 7.59 -3.21 15.79
N GLU A 72 8.49 -4.01 16.39
CA GLU A 72 9.01 -3.66 17.71
C GLU A 72 9.96 -2.47 17.59
N LEU A 73 9.85 -1.56 18.55
CA LEU A 73 10.66 -0.36 18.67
C LEU A 73 11.28 -0.33 20.06
N PHE A 74 12.60 -0.20 20.12
CA PHE A 74 13.28 0.21 21.36
C PHE A 74 13.38 1.74 21.44
N VAL A 75 12.72 2.31 22.43
CA VAL A 75 12.68 3.76 22.74
C VAL A 75 13.96 4.16 23.50
N GLY A 76 15.11 3.92 22.88
CA GLY A 76 16.45 4.19 23.40
C GLY A 76 17.06 5.51 22.92
N GLY A 77 16.23 6.48 22.54
CA GLY A 77 16.63 7.84 22.17
C GLY A 77 16.76 8.15 20.67
N SER A 78 17.04 7.16 19.81
CA SER A 78 17.05 7.34 18.34
C SER A 78 15.97 6.56 17.61
N ASP A 79 15.01 6.01 18.36
CA ASP A 79 14.00 5.06 17.89
C ASP A 79 14.61 3.90 17.10
N PHE A 80 14.90 2.80 17.79
CA PHE A 80 15.58 1.66 17.19
C PHE A 80 14.58 0.58 16.76
N TYR A 81 14.26 0.57 15.47
CA TYR A 81 13.31 -0.36 14.89
C TYR A 81 13.92 -1.76 14.68
N LEU A 82 13.17 -2.78 15.08
CA LEU A 82 13.54 -4.19 14.96
C LEU A 82 12.91 -4.84 13.72
N GLY A 83 13.08 -6.15 13.54
CA GLY A 83 12.38 -6.88 12.49
C GLY A 83 10.86 -6.81 12.63
N LEU A 84 10.14 -6.95 11.51
CA LEU A 84 8.68 -6.88 11.52
C LEU A 84 8.06 -8.17 12.02
N HIS A 85 6.85 -8.01 12.55
CA HIS A 85 5.97 -9.09 12.95
C HIS A 85 4.63 -8.97 12.22
N THR A 86 3.95 -10.09 12.08
CA THR A 86 2.59 -10.16 11.54
C THR A 86 1.61 -10.55 12.63
N PHE A 87 0.44 -9.93 12.61
CA PHE A 87 -0.79 -10.48 13.13
C PHE A 87 -1.71 -10.89 11.97
N ARG A 88 -2.45 -11.98 12.14
CA ARG A 88 -3.38 -12.48 11.14
C ARG A 88 -4.77 -12.67 11.72
N THR A 89 -5.79 -12.36 10.94
CA THR A 89 -7.17 -12.76 11.24
C THR A 89 -7.85 -13.29 10.00
N GLU A 90 -8.68 -14.33 10.20
CA GLU A 90 -9.53 -14.95 9.18
C GLU A 90 -11.00 -14.90 9.56
N ASN A 91 -11.34 -14.14 10.60
CA ASN A 91 -12.68 -14.04 11.14
C ASN A 91 -13.09 -12.58 11.35
N LEU A 92 -12.63 -11.71 10.44
CA LEU A 92 -12.92 -10.27 10.41
C LEU A 92 -12.52 -9.55 11.70
N GLY A 93 -11.40 -9.95 12.32
CA GLY A 93 -10.85 -9.30 13.50
C GLY A 93 -11.46 -9.72 14.83
N LYS A 94 -12.30 -10.77 14.88
CA LYS A 94 -12.82 -11.34 16.14
C LYS A 94 -11.72 -11.96 17.00
N SER A 95 -10.71 -12.56 16.36
CA SER A 95 -9.47 -13.00 17.00
C SER A 95 -8.29 -12.81 16.06
N TRP A 96 -7.10 -12.72 16.65
CA TRP A 96 -5.84 -12.52 15.94
C TRP A 96 -4.83 -13.59 16.36
N GLU A 97 -4.11 -14.13 15.38
CA GLU A 97 -2.91 -14.93 15.57
C GLU A 97 -1.69 -14.01 15.53
N GLY A 98 -0.77 -14.12 16.48
CA GLY A 98 0.47 -13.35 16.55
C GLY A 98 0.77 -12.73 17.93
N PRO A 99 1.83 -11.91 18.03
CA PRO A 99 2.71 -11.48 16.95
C PRO A 99 3.60 -12.63 16.46
N ILE A 100 3.68 -12.82 15.14
CA ILE A 100 4.54 -13.81 14.49
C ILE A 100 5.77 -13.07 13.93
N PRO A 101 7.00 -13.36 14.37
CA PRO A 101 8.19 -12.78 13.77
C PRO A 101 8.29 -13.20 12.30
N GLU A 102 8.66 -12.26 11.42
CA GLU A 102 8.80 -12.51 9.98
C GLU A 102 10.29 -12.52 9.61
N PRO A 103 10.92 -13.71 9.44
CA PRO A 103 12.34 -13.78 9.09
C PRO A 103 12.68 -13.06 7.77
N GLY A 104 11.76 -13.08 6.80
CA GLY A 104 11.88 -12.34 5.55
C GLY A 104 11.87 -10.82 5.74
N LEU A 105 11.34 -10.33 6.87
CA LEU A 105 11.28 -8.91 7.25
C LEU A 105 12.21 -8.58 8.44
N ALA A 106 13.20 -9.43 8.70
CA ALA A 106 14.24 -9.17 9.67
C ALA A 106 15.17 -8.02 9.21
N ARG A 107 15.96 -7.51 10.16
CA ARG A 107 17.02 -6.54 9.87
C ARG A 107 18.10 -7.20 9.01
N ALA A 108 18.59 -6.48 8.00
CA ALA A 108 19.71 -6.91 7.18
C ALA A 108 21.01 -6.35 7.74
N ILE A 109 21.96 -7.25 8.06
CA ILE A 109 23.28 -6.87 8.54
C ILE A 109 24.22 -6.80 7.34
N HIS A 110 24.83 -5.63 7.13
CA HIS A 110 25.81 -5.43 6.08
C HIS A 110 27.23 -5.83 6.55
N PRO A 111 28.14 -6.23 5.66
CA PRO A 111 29.52 -6.56 6.01
C PRO A 111 30.29 -5.43 6.72
N SER A 112 29.89 -4.17 6.50
CA SER A 112 30.40 -2.99 7.21
C SER A 112 30.04 -2.94 8.69
N GLY A 113 29.15 -3.82 9.18
CA GLY A 113 28.59 -3.79 10.54
C GLY A 113 27.39 -2.86 10.71
N THR A 114 26.97 -2.17 9.65
CA THR A 114 25.73 -1.38 9.65
C THR A 114 24.52 -2.27 9.42
N GLU A 115 23.36 -1.87 9.94
CA GLU A 115 22.13 -2.65 9.84
C GLU A 115 21.04 -1.84 9.15
N ALA A 116 20.35 -2.44 8.18
CA ALA A 116 19.20 -1.86 7.51
C ALA A 116 17.91 -2.57 7.96
N VAL A 117 16.83 -1.81 8.10
CA VAL A 117 15.51 -2.35 8.42
C VAL A 117 14.45 -1.72 7.53
N ALA A 118 13.47 -2.49 7.10
CA ALA A 118 12.27 -1.94 6.49
C ALA A 118 11.46 -1.18 7.55
N ALA A 119 11.09 0.06 7.26
CA ALA A 119 10.24 0.89 8.10
C ALA A 119 9.06 1.41 7.26
N ASP A 120 8.01 1.88 7.94
CA ASP A 120 6.75 2.31 7.33
C ASP A 120 6.15 1.27 6.35
N PHE A 121 6.44 -0.01 6.61
CA PHE A 121 6.07 -1.10 5.75
C PHE A 121 4.55 -1.27 5.73
N THR A 122 3.96 -1.14 4.55
CA THR A 122 2.51 -1.11 4.36
C THR A 122 2.09 -2.21 3.37
N PRO A 123 1.37 -3.23 3.83
CA PRO A 123 0.79 -4.26 2.96
C PRO A 123 -0.38 -3.73 2.15
N GLN A 124 -0.43 -4.06 0.87
CA GLN A 124 -1.52 -3.72 -0.04
C GLN A 124 -1.72 -4.81 -1.10
N TRP A 125 -2.98 -5.13 -1.40
CA TRP A 125 -3.31 -6.07 -2.47
C TRP A 125 -3.07 -5.45 -3.84
N HIS A 126 -2.30 -6.14 -4.66
CA HIS A 126 -2.07 -5.78 -6.05
C HIS A 126 -2.89 -6.70 -6.96
N ALA A 127 -4.07 -6.21 -7.37
CA ALA A 127 -5.06 -7.00 -8.11
C ALA A 127 -4.53 -7.54 -9.45
N HIS A 128 -3.63 -6.82 -10.12
CA HIS A 128 -3.10 -7.25 -11.40
C HIS A 128 -2.19 -8.49 -11.28
N SER A 129 -1.34 -8.56 -10.25
CA SER A 129 -0.47 -9.72 -10.03
C SER A 129 -1.11 -10.80 -9.15
N GLY A 130 -2.23 -10.50 -8.49
CA GLY A 130 -2.82 -11.39 -7.50
C GLY A 130 -1.90 -11.64 -6.31
N LYS A 131 -1.20 -10.61 -5.84
CA LYS A 131 -0.26 -10.70 -4.71
C LYS A 131 -0.52 -9.62 -3.68
N LEU A 132 -0.34 -9.96 -2.41
CA LEU A 132 -0.21 -8.97 -1.36
C LEU A 132 1.25 -8.48 -1.34
N LEU A 133 1.44 -7.20 -1.67
CA LEU A 133 2.74 -6.54 -1.71
C LEU A 133 2.87 -5.66 -0.47
N GLY A 134 4.02 -5.71 0.17
CA GLY A 134 4.36 -4.76 1.21
C GLY A 134 5.44 -3.83 0.71
N THR A 135 5.26 -2.54 0.96
CA THR A 135 6.22 -1.50 0.54
C THR A 135 6.57 -0.61 1.72
N GLY A 136 7.82 -0.16 1.78
CA GLY A 136 8.29 0.77 2.79
C GLY A 136 9.59 1.43 2.35
N HIS A 137 10.42 1.82 3.30
CA HIS A 137 11.77 2.29 3.02
C HIS A 137 12.78 1.78 4.04
N THR A 138 14.07 1.86 3.72
CA THR A 138 15.13 1.50 4.67
C THR A 138 15.30 2.56 5.76
N ILE A 139 15.58 2.13 6.98
CA ILE A 139 16.28 2.93 8.00
C ILE A 139 17.57 2.20 8.34
N ASN A 140 18.67 2.96 8.43
CA ASN A 140 20.00 2.41 8.62
C ASN A 140 20.54 2.77 10.00
N TYR A 141 21.25 1.83 10.64
CA TYR A 141 21.80 1.96 11.98
C TYR A 141 23.26 1.54 12.05
N GLU A 142 23.98 2.16 12.99
CA GLU A 142 25.27 1.70 13.51
C GLU A 142 25.11 1.52 15.03
N GLY A 143 25.05 0.27 15.49
CA GLY A 143 24.57 -0.04 16.84
C GLY A 143 23.16 0.53 17.05
N LEU A 144 22.92 1.22 18.17
CA LEU A 144 21.62 1.82 18.50
C LEU A 144 21.40 3.23 17.90
N LYS A 145 22.27 3.68 16.98
CA LYS A 145 22.21 5.04 16.42
C LYS A 145 21.77 5.01 14.96
N ILE A 146 20.81 5.86 14.64
CA ILE A 146 20.35 6.05 13.26
C ILE A 146 21.41 6.78 12.42
N LEU A 147 21.70 6.27 11.22
CA LEU A 147 22.61 6.86 10.25
C LEU A 147 21.85 7.85 9.34
N ARG A 148 21.72 9.10 9.80
CA ARG A 148 20.93 10.14 9.11
C ARG A 148 21.46 10.54 7.73
N ASN A 149 22.76 10.37 7.49
CA ASN A 149 23.41 10.74 6.22
C ASN A 149 23.56 9.53 5.26
N CYS A 150 22.90 8.41 5.56
CA CYS A 150 22.88 7.24 4.70
C CYS A 150 21.70 7.33 3.72
N PRO A 151 21.86 6.95 2.44
CA PRO A 151 20.74 6.87 1.51
C PRO A 151 19.60 5.99 2.04
N ILE A 152 18.38 6.48 1.86
CA ILE A 152 17.15 5.72 2.11
C ILE A 152 16.70 5.14 0.78
N HIS A 153 16.43 3.84 0.76
CA HIS A 153 15.95 3.15 -0.42
C HIS A 153 14.50 2.70 -0.22
N PRO A 154 13.63 2.82 -1.23
CA PRO A 154 12.35 2.14 -1.22
C PRO A 154 12.58 0.63 -1.18
N VAL A 155 11.74 -0.08 -0.43
CA VAL A 155 11.80 -1.54 -0.31
C VAL A 155 10.45 -2.16 -0.59
N TYR A 156 10.46 -3.42 -0.99
CA TYR A 156 9.26 -4.22 -1.12
C TYR A 156 9.47 -5.66 -0.68
N ALA A 157 8.40 -6.33 -0.31
CA ALA A 157 8.34 -7.79 -0.16
C ALA A 157 6.99 -8.31 -0.65
N VAL A 158 6.93 -9.61 -0.93
CA VAL A 158 5.71 -10.30 -1.37
C VAL A 158 5.29 -11.24 -0.25
N TYR A 159 4.00 -11.24 0.07
CA TYR A 159 3.44 -12.26 0.97
C TYR A 159 3.25 -13.56 0.19
N ASN A 160 3.84 -14.63 0.69
CA ASN A 160 3.76 -15.97 0.14
C ASN A 160 2.63 -16.73 0.84
N GLU A 161 1.56 -16.97 0.10
CA GLU A 161 0.35 -17.63 0.61
C GLU A 161 0.54 -19.14 0.83
N ASP A 162 1.55 -19.78 0.21
CA ASP A 162 1.78 -21.22 0.34
C ASP A 162 2.39 -21.59 1.69
N ASN A 163 3.19 -20.69 2.27
CA ASN A 163 3.82 -20.87 3.58
C ASN A 163 3.38 -19.82 4.61
N GLU A 164 2.48 -18.92 4.23
CA GLU A 164 1.91 -17.87 5.06
C GLU A 164 2.97 -16.95 5.70
N ARG A 165 3.99 -16.59 4.92
CA ARG A 165 5.10 -15.72 5.36
C ARG A 165 5.41 -14.65 4.34
N TRP A 166 6.09 -13.60 4.78
CA TRP A 166 6.71 -12.65 3.86
C TRP A 166 8.02 -13.21 3.31
N ASP A 167 8.19 -13.12 1.98
CA ASP A 167 9.50 -13.33 1.36
C ASP A 167 10.52 -12.29 1.85
N PRO A 168 11.84 -12.56 1.74
CA PRO A 168 12.86 -11.59 2.06
C PRO A 168 12.63 -10.25 1.34
N TRP A 169 12.59 -9.15 2.09
CA TRP A 169 12.45 -7.82 1.51
C TRP A 169 13.65 -7.48 0.62
N LYS A 170 13.39 -6.66 -0.39
CA LYS A 170 14.38 -6.23 -1.39
C LYS A 170 14.30 -4.73 -1.57
N ILE A 171 15.44 -4.13 -1.93
CA ILE A 171 15.46 -2.76 -2.42
C ILE A 171 14.75 -2.73 -3.78
N LEU A 172 13.86 -1.75 -3.95
CA LEU A 172 13.20 -1.50 -5.22
C LEU A 172 14.12 -0.64 -6.10
N ASP A 173 14.54 -1.18 -7.24
CA ASP A 173 15.24 -0.43 -8.26
C ASP A 173 14.27 0.55 -8.92
N LEU A 174 14.49 1.85 -8.70
CA LEU A 174 13.70 2.90 -9.33
C LEU A 174 14.18 3.12 -10.77
N PRO A 175 13.27 3.39 -11.71
CA PRO A 175 13.67 3.77 -13.06
C PRO A 175 14.49 5.07 -13.04
N GLU A 176 15.38 5.22 -14.00
CA GLU A 176 16.04 6.51 -14.23
C GLU A 176 14.97 7.57 -14.53
N ILE A 177 15.02 8.68 -13.80
CA ILE A 177 14.15 9.81 -14.07
C ILE A 177 14.68 10.48 -15.35
N PRO A 178 13.84 10.71 -16.38
CA PRO A 178 14.24 11.38 -17.62
C PRO A 178 14.82 12.79 -17.41
#